data_AF-A0A960LHF6-F1
#
_entry.id   AF-A0A960LHF6-F1
#
_cell.length_a   1.000
_cell.length_b   1.000
_cell.length_c   1.000
_cell.angle_alpha   90.00
_cell.angle_beta   90.00
_cell.angle_gamma   90.00
#
_symmetry.space_group_name_H-M   'P 1'
#
loop_
_entity.id
_entity.type
_entity.pdbx_description
1 polymer ?
#
loop_
_entity_poly.entity_id
_entity_poly.type
_entity_poly.pdbx_seq_one_letter_code
_entity_poly.pdbx_strand_id
1 'polypeptide(L)' 'ALVSAFHDRTGVPVVLNTSFNVMGKPIVHSIEDALATFYTSGLGAIVIGDYLIEK' A
#
# COMPACT_ATOMS: atom_id res chain seq x y z
N ALA A 1 -3.11 -8.18 -13.25
CA ALA A 1 -3.91 -8.76 -12.15
C ALA A 1 -4.60 -7.68 -11.32
N LEU A 2 -3.87 -6.85 -10.54
CA LEU A 2 -4.48 -5.86 -9.64
C LEU A 2 -5.46 -4.88 -10.32
N VAL A 3 -5.01 -4.15 -11.34
CA VAL A 3 -5.86 -3.14 -12.01
C VAL A 3 -7.06 -3.77 -12.71
N SER A 4 -6.90 -4.96 -13.29
CA SER A 4 -8.00 -5.73 -13.89
C SER A 4 -9.03 -6.14 -12.82
N ALA A 5 -8.59 -6.68 -11.68
CA ALA A 5 -9.49 -7.01 -10.58
C ALA A 5 -10.18 -5.77 -9.98
N PHE A 6 -9.49 -4.62 -9.97
CA PHE A 6 -10.08 -3.35 -9.57
C PHE A 6 -11.15 -2.87 -10.56
N HIS A 7 -10.90 -3.02 -11.87
CA HIS A 7 -11.89 -2.76 -12.91
C HIS A 7 -13.13 -3.66 -12.77
N ASP A 8 -12.95 -4.97 -12.55
CA ASP A 8 -14.06 -5.91 -12.41
C ASP A 8 -14.98 -5.56 -11.22
N ARG A 9 -14.43 -4.93 -10.18
CA ARG A 9 -15.17 -4.49 -8.98
C ARG A 9 -15.79 -3.11 -9.10
N THR A 10 -15.18 -2.19 -9.84
CA THR A 10 -15.52 -0.76 -9.81
C THR A 10 -16.00 -0.19 -11.14
N GLY A 11 -15.79 -0.91 -12.25
CA GLY A 11 -15.98 -0.41 -13.61
C GLY A 11 -14.92 0.60 -14.08
N VAL A 12 -13.93 0.93 -13.24
CA VAL A 12 -12.87 1.92 -13.54
C VAL A 12 -11.49 1.25 -13.46
N PRO A 13 -10.72 1.14 -14.55
CA PRO A 13 -9.45 0.43 -14.58
C PRO A 13 -8.25 1.31 -14.17
N VAL A 14 -8.38 2.11 -13.11
CA VAL A 14 -7.35 3.08 -12.70
C VAL A 14 -7.13 3.05 -11.19
N VAL A 15 -5.87 3.03 -10.77
CA VAL A 15 -5.45 3.13 -9.37
C VAL A 15 -4.46 4.29 -9.19
N LEU A 16 -4.53 4.98 -8.05
CA LEU A 16 -3.54 5.98 -7.69
C LEU A 16 -2.31 5.28 -7.10
N ASN A 17 -1.15 5.48 -7.72
CA ASN A 17 0.13 4.99 -7.21
C ASN A 17 0.96 6.19 -6.72
N THR A 18 1.24 6.25 -5.43
CA THR A 18 2.05 7.29 -4.80
C THR A 18 3.19 6.67 -4.01
N SER A 19 4.23 7.46 -3.71
CA SER A 19 5.36 7.01 -2.89
C SER A 19 4.88 6.44 -1.57
N PHE A 20 5.33 5.23 -1.23
CA PHE A 20 5.07 4.67 0.09
C PHE A 20 6.06 5.25 1.10
N ASN A 21 5.64 6.34 1.74
CA ASN A 21 6.34 7.06 2.79
C ASN A 21 5.34 7.87 3.64
N VAL A 22 5.87 8.56 4.65
CA VAL A 22 5.19 9.68 5.31
C VAL A 22 5.91 10.98 5.01
N MET A 23 5.24 12.12 5.20
CA MET A 23 5.81 13.44 4.92
C MET A 23 7.14 13.64 5.64
N GLY A 24 8.16 14.05 4.89
CA GLY A 24 9.52 14.30 5.42
C GLY A 24 10.37 13.04 5.60
N LYS A 25 9.90 11.86 5.17
CA LYS A 25 10.68 10.61 5.18
C LYS A 25 10.96 10.11 3.76
N PRO A 26 12.09 9.40 3.54
CA PRO A 26 12.34 8.72 2.27
C PRO A 26 11.31 7.63 2.01
N ILE A 27 11.30 7.11 0.78
CA ILE A 27 10.55 5.90 0.44
C ILE A 27 11.11 4.73 1.26
N VAL A 28 10.22 3.86 1.73
CA VAL A 28 10.59 2.66 2.49
C VAL A 28 11.58 1.78 1.71
N HIS A 29 12.52 1.18 2.42
CA HIS A 29 13.55 0.31 1.81
C HIS A 29 13.70 -1.06 2.50
N SER A 30 13.13 -1.24 3.69
CA SER A 30 13.15 -2.47 4.48
C SER A 30 11.74 -2.87 4.92
N ILE A 31 11.58 -4.11 5.40
CA ILE A 31 10.30 -4.59 5.93
C ILE A 31 9.95 -3.82 7.21
N GLU A 32 10.95 -3.54 8.04
CA GLU A 32 10.83 -2.77 9.26
C GLU A 32 10.32 -1.34 8.97
N ASP A 33 10.85 -0.69 7.92
CA ASP A 33 10.40 0.62 7.47
C ASP A 33 8.95 0.58 6.97
N ALA A 34 8.59 -0.45 6.19
CA ALA A 34 7.25 -0.63 5.66
C ALA A 34 6.23 -0.82 6.80
N LEU A 35 6.55 -1.63 7.80
CA LEU A 35 5.71 -1.85 8.97
C LEU A 35 5.61 -0.60 9.85
N ALA A 36 6.73 0.08 10.13
CA ALA A 36 6.73 1.31 10.89
C ALA A 36 5.90 2.41 10.20
N THR A 37 6.06 2.57 8.89
CA THR A 37 5.28 3.50 8.07
C THR A 37 3.80 3.12 8.08
N PHE A 38 3.46 1.83 7.92
CA PHE A 38 2.09 1.35 7.97
C PHE A 38 1.40 1.69 9.29
N TYR A 39 1.99 1.28 10.43
CA TYR A 39 1.40 1.48 11.76
C TYR A 39 1.34 2.94 12.21
N THR A 40 2.20 3.82 11.67
CA THR A 40 2.19 5.25 11.98
C THR A 40 1.40 6.10 10.96
N SER A 41 0.86 5.47 9.92
CA SER A 41 0.03 6.12 8.90
C SER A 41 -1.47 5.93 9.16
N GLY A 42 -2.30 6.52 8.29
CA GLY A 42 -3.75 6.29 8.26
C GLY A 42 -4.18 5.10 7.38
N LEU A 43 -3.24 4.28 6.89
CA LEU A 43 -3.56 3.13 6.03
C LEU A 43 -4.28 2.02 6.83
N GLY A 44 -5.23 1.34 6.19
CA GLY A 44 -5.99 0.24 6.80
C GLY A 44 -5.40 -1.15 6.55
N ALA A 45 -4.67 -1.33 5.44
CA ALA A 45 -4.03 -2.59 5.09
C ALA A 45 -2.71 -2.39 4.34
N ILE A 46 -1.80 -3.37 4.44
CA ILE A 46 -0.56 -3.47 3.67
C ILE A 46 -0.39 -4.90 3.15
N VAL A 47 0.10 -5.03 1.91
CA VAL A 47 0.46 -6.30 1.28
C VAL A 47 1.96 -6.36 1.06
N ILE A 48 2.63 -7.38 1.60
CA ILE A 48 4.08 -7.62 1.47
C ILE A 48 4.30 -9.06 0.99
N GLY A 49 4.64 -9.24 -0.28
CA GLY A 49 4.67 -10.57 -0.88
C GLY A 49 3.31 -11.24 -0.78
N ASP A 50 3.27 -12.44 -0.18
CA ASP A 50 2.03 -13.23 0.01
C ASP A 50 1.30 -12.92 1.33
N TYR A 51 1.75 -11.91 2.09
CA TYR A 51 1.17 -11.55 3.37
C TYR A 51 0.29 -10.31 3.26
N LEU A 52 -0.94 -10.41 3.78
CA LEU A 52 -1.85 -9.28 4.03
C LEU A 52 -1.88 -9.00 5.53
N ILE A 53 -1.67 -7.74 5.90
CA ILE A 53 -1.76 -7.26 7.29
C ILE A 53 -2.81 -6.14 7.32
N GLU A 54 -3.74 -6.23 8.27
CA GLU A 54 -4.85 -5.28 8.46
C GLU A 54 -4.84 -4.72 9.90
N LYS A 55 -5.33 -3.48 10.09
CA LYS A 55 -5.48 -2.82 11.40
C LYS A 55 -6.92 -2.77 11.87
#